data_AF-A0A7V0XRH0-F1
#
_entry.id   AF-A0A7V0XRH0-F1
#
_cell.length_a   1.000
_cell.length_b   1.000
_cell.length_c   1.000
_cell.angle_alpha   90.00
_cell.angle_beta   90.00
_cell.angle_gamma   90.00
#
_symmetry.space_group_name_H-M   'P 1'
#
loop_
_entity.id
_entity.type
_entity.pdbx_description
1 polymer ?
#
loop_
_entity_poly.entity_id
_entity_poly.type
_entity_poly.pdbx_seq_one_letter_code
_entity_poly.pdbx_strand_id
1 'polypeptide(L)' 'MKYAKPNLLKKIRKNNAFVGVIGLGYVGLPLALVCAEKGFNVLGFD' A
#
# COMPACT_ATOMS: atom_id res chain seq x y z
N MET A 1 24.96 3.06 -10.84
CA MET A 1 23.66 3.22 -11.55
C MET A 1 22.63 2.33 -10.85
N LYS A 2 21.87 2.79 -9.83
CA LYS A 2 20.78 1.95 -9.27
C LYS A 2 19.77 2.58 -8.30
N TYR A 3 19.28 3.80 -8.56
CA TYR A 3 18.00 4.24 -7.94
C TYR A 3 17.18 5.06 -8.93
N ALA A 4 16.81 4.46 -10.06
CA ALA A 4 15.67 4.99 -10.81
C ALA A 4 14.45 4.77 -9.91
N LYS A 5 14.00 5.81 -9.18
CA LYS A 5 12.76 5.74 -8.41
C LYS A 5 11.64 5.48 -9.41
N PRO A 6 11.02 4.28 -9.45
CA PRO A 6 9.87 4.11 -10.28
C PRO A 6 8.83 5.13 -9.84
N ASN A 7 8.22 5.83 -10.80
CA ASN A 7 7.30 6.90 -10.51
C ASN A 7 6.16 6.36 -9.61
N LEU A 8 6.17 6.75 -8.34
CA LEU A 8 5.23 6.25 -7.33
C LEU A 8 3.79 6.61 -7.70
N LEU A 9 3.57 7.82 -8.23
CA LEU A 9 2.26 8.25 -8.73
C LEU A 9 1.76 7.31 -9.83
N LYS A 10 2.64 6.87 -10.74
CA LYS A 10 2.27 5.88 -11.77
C LYS A 10 1.89 4.53 -11.17
N LYS A 11 2.57 4.09 -10.12
CA LYS A 11 2.24 2.84 -9.41
C LYS A 11 0.90 2.94 -8.68
N ILE A 12 0.65 4.05 -7.98
CA ILE A 12 -0.62 4.30 -7.29
C ILE A 12 -1.78 4.35 -8.28
N ARG A 13 -1.64 5.11 -9.38
CA ARG A 13 -2.66 5.20 -10.44
C ARG A 13 -2.97 3.86 -11.12
N LYS A 14 -2.05 2.89 -11.06
CA LYS A 14 -2.21 1.55 -11.63
C LYS A 14 -2.53 0.49 -10.57
N ASN A 15 -2.75 0.87 -9.31
CA ASN A 15 -2.89 -0.05 -8.16
C ASN A 15 -1.74 -1.07 -8.00
N ASN A 16 -0.57 -0.76 -8.56
CA ASN A 16 0.65 -1.60 -8.51
C ASN A 16 1.63 -1.13 -7.43
N ALA A 17 1.20 -0.23 -6.55
CA ALA A 17 1.97 0.11 -5.35
C ALA A 17 1.77 -0.99 -4.30
N PHE A 18 2.80 -1.24 -3.51
CA PHE A 18 2.69 -2.10 -2.33
C PHE A 18 2.44 -1.22 -1.12
N VAL A 19 1.37 -1.50 -0.37
CA VAL A 19 0.95 -0.71 0.80
C VAL A 19 1.39 -1.44 2.06
N GLY A 20 2.18 -0.80 2.90
CA GLY A 20 2.47 -1.27 4.26
C GLY A 20 1.64 -0.50 5.27
N VAL A 21 0.92 -1.20 6.16
CA VAL A 21 0.19 -0.60 7.28
C VAL A 21 0.83 -1.10 8.58
N ILE A 22 1.32 -0.17 9.39
CA ILE A 22 1.93 -0.46 10.70
C ILE A 22 0.96 0.01 11.79
N GLY A 23 0.63 -0.87 12.73
CA GLY A 23 -0.39 -0.62 13.75
C GLY A 23 -1.77 -0.93 13.19
N LEU A 24 -2.27 -2.14 13.38
CA LEU A 24 -3.56 -2.56 12.83
C LEU A 24 -4.72 -1.97 13.63
N GLY A 25 -4.80 -2.23 14.93
CA GLY A 25 -5.76 -1.56 15.83
C GLY A 25 -7.15 -1.25 15.23
N TYR A 26 -7.76 -0.14 15.68
CA TYR A 26 -9.07 0.29 15.17
C TYR A 26 -8.99 1.04 13.82
N VAL A 27 -7.84 1.67 13.50
CA VAL A 27 -7.70 2.53 12.32
C VAL A 27 -6.95 1.82 11.18
N GLY A 28 -5.87 1.11 11.50
CA GLY A 28 -5.03 0.45 10.51
C GLY A 28 -5.70 -0.75 9.84
N LEU A 29 -6.51 -1.52 10.56
CA LEU A 29 -7.21 -2.67 10.01
C LEU A 29 -8.26 -2.25 8.97
N PRO A 30 -9.18 -1.30 9.24
CA PRO A 30 -10.06 -0.77 8.20
C PRO A 30 -9.29 -0.15 7.02
N LEU A 31 -8.19 0.56 7.27
CA LEU A 31 -7.36 1.13 6.21
C LEU A 31 -6.75 0.05 5.31
N ALA A 32 -6.18 -1.00 5.90
CA ALA A 32 -5.59 -2.12 5.18
C ALA A 32 -6.64 -2.84 4.30
N LEU A 33 -7.84 -3.05 4.85
CA LEU A 33 -8.96 -3.65 4.14
C LEU A 33 -9.39 -2.79 2.95
N VAL A 34 -9.59 -1.50 3.13
CA VAL A 34 -9.96 -0.58 2.04
C VAL A 34 -8.89 -0.57 0.94
N CYS A 35 -7.60 -0.56 1.30
CA CYS A 35 -6.53 -0.65 0.31
C CYS A 35 -6.57 -1.97 -0.48
N ALA A 36 -6.82 -3.10 0.20
CA ALA A 36 -6.95 -4.40 -0.44
C ALA A 36 -8.19 -4.47 -1.37
N GLU A 37 -9.34 -3.94 -0.93
CA GLU A 37 -10.56 -3.84 -1.73
C GLU A 37 -10.37 -2.99 -3.00
N LYS A 38 -9.51 -1.97 -2.94
CA LYS A 38 -9.12 -1.16 -4.11
C LYS A 38 -8.11 -1.86 -5.02
N GLY A 39 -7.72 -3.10 -4.71
CA GLY A 39 -6.84 -3.93 -5.54
C GLY A 39 -5.35 -3.67 -5.33
N PHE A 40 -4.97 -3.03 -4.22
CA PHE A 40 -3.56 -2.92 -3.85
C PHE A 40 -3.09 -4.20 -3.14
N ASN A 41 -1.82 -4.53 -3.32
CA ASN A 41 -1.15 -5.50 -2.46
C ASN A 41 -0.83 -4.82 -1.13
N VAL A 42 -1.31 -5.40 -0.02
CA VAL A 42 -1.19 -4.83 1.32
C VAL A 42 -0.45 -5.78 2.26
N LEU A 43 0.49 -5.23 3.05
CA LEU A 43 1.10 -5.90 4.20
C LEU A 43 0.70 -5.15 5.46
N GLY A 44 -0.04 -5.82 6.34
CA GLY A 44 -0.32 -5.35 7.69
C GLY A 44 0.72 -5.88 8.68
N PHE A 45 1.20 -5.02 9.58
CA PHE A 45 2.06 -5.38 10.71
C PHE A 45 1.57 -4.64 11.96
N ASP A 46 1.59 -5.29 13.11
CA ASP A 46 1.21 -4.72 14.40
C ASP A 46 2.31 -4.99 15.43
#